data_AF-A0A428YLA0-F1
#
_entry.id   AF-A0A428YLA0-F1
#
_cell.length_a   1.000
_cell.length_b   1.000
_cell.length_c   1.000
_cell.angle_alpha   90.00
_cell.angle_beta   90.00
_cell.angle_gamma   90.00
#
_symmetry.space_group_name_H-M   'P 1'
#
loop_
_entity.id
_entity.type
_entity.pdbx_description
1 polymer ?
#
loop_
_entity_poly.entity_id
_entity_poly.type
_entity_poly.pdbx_seq_one_letter_code
_entity_poly.pdbx_strand_id
1 'polypeptide(L)'
;MLLSHRRLLSAGAASLLVLGIAACGGTTKDSADDSAPAAAQSGAADPNAKLKEGLKIAYLPKQLNNPYSDVEVSGGKVAVGELKGEYKLVGPNDASASSQVSYINTLIQQQQDVIVVAANDPNAVCPSLNQARQAGIKIVAFDSDASKDCRDAFINQATTEGIGKSLVEMASELAGGAGEIAILSATPNATNQNAWIEVMKTELAKPENAKLKLVKTAYGN
;
A
#
# COMPACT_ATOMS: atom_id res chain seq x y z
N MET A 1 -26.78 -64.96 38.81
CA MET A 1 -25.64 -64.13 39.23
C MET A 1 -26.05 -62.67 39.06
N LEU A 2 -26.25 -61.98 40.19
CA LEU A 2 -26.50 -60.56 40.45
C LEU A 2 -27.70 -59.79 39.84
N LEU A 3 -28.62 -59.45 40.75
CA LEU A 3 -29.59 -58.34 40.68
C LEU A 3 -28.88 -56.98 40.90
N SER A 4 -29.46 -55.87 40.41
CA SER A 4 -29.69 -54.68 41.25
C SER A 4 -30.64 -53.66 40.58
N HIS A 5 -31.46 -53.02 41.40
CA HIS A 5 -32.60 -52.17 41.10
C HIS A 5 -32.26 -50.68 40.92
N ARG A 6 -33.12 -49.99 40.16
CA ARG A 6 -33.28 -48.52 40.09
C ARG A 6 -33.47 -47.90 41.49
N ARG A 7 -32.95 -46.69 41.69
CA ARG A 7 -33.61 -45.57 42.39
C ARG A 7 -32.84 -44.26 42.18
N LEU A 8 -33.60 -43.23 41.76
CA LEU A 8 -33.24 -41.81 41.80
C LEU A 8 -33.17 -41.32 43.25
N LEU A 9 -32.31 -40.33 43.53
CA LEU A 9 -32.45 -39.36 44.63
C LEU A 9 -31.64 -38.09 44.32
N SER A 10 -32.25 -36.95 44.65
CA SER A 10 -31.86 -35.56 44.37
C SER A 10 -31.19 -34.89 45.59
N ALA A 11 -30.78 -33.62 45.41
CA ALA A 11 -30.38 -32.59 46.40
C ALA A 11 -28.89 -32.63 46.85
N GLY A 12 -28.16 -31.53 47.06
CA GLY A 12 -28.43 -30.09 47.10
C GLY A 12 -27.25 -29.37 47.83
N ALA A 13 -27.30 -28.03 47.88
CA ALA A 13 -26.39 -27.05 48.54
C ALA A 13 -25.12 -26.66 47.76
N ALA A 14 -24.88 -25.44 47.24
CA ALA A 14 -25.14 -24.02 47.61
C ALA A 14 -23.98 -23.31 48.35
N SER A 15 -23.72 -22.07 47.91
CA SER A 15 -23.01 -20.93 48.56
C SER A 15 -21.48 -20.87 48.33
N LEU A 16 -20.82 -19.74 48.00
CA LEU A 16 -21.04 -18.31 48.30
C LEU A 16 -20.46 -17.36 47.23
N LEU A 17 -21.18 -16.25 47.02
CA LEU A 17 -20.79 -14.99 46.36
C LEU A 17 -19.74 -14.22 47.17
N VAL A 18 -18.83 -13.50 46.48
CA VAL A 18 -18.47 -12.11 46.84
C VAL A 18 -18.45 -11.26 45.57
N LEU A 19 -19.36 -10.28 45.51
CA LEU A 19 -19.30 -9.11 44.63
C LEU A 19 -18.36 -8.05 45.24
N GLY A 20 -17.53 -7.42 44.41
CA GLY A 20 -16.92 -6.12 44.69
C GLY A 20 -17.15 -5.21 43.48
N ILE A 21 -17.86 -4.11 43.71
CA ILE A 21 -18.47 -3.22 42.73
C ILE A 21 -17.50 -2.11 42.28
N ALA A 22 -17.58 -1.83 40.98
CA ALA A 22 -17.40 -0.58 40.22
C ALA A 22 -16.41 0.51 40.67
N ALA A 23 -15.63 0.98 39.69
CA ALA A 23 -15.57 2.41 39.39
C ALA A 23 -15.37 2.64 37.87
N CYS A 24 -16.42 3.12 37.20
CA CYS A 24 -16.31 3.85 35.95
C CYS A 24 -16.24 5.34 36.27
N GLY A 25 -15.39 6.09 35.57
CA GLY A 25 -15.61 7.51 35.33
C GLY A 25 -14.41 8.43 35.54
N GLY A 26 -14.07 9.18 34.48
CA GLY A 26 -13.79 10.61 34.61
C GLY A 26 -12.33 11.02 34.61
N THR A 27 -11.94 11.68 33.52
CA THR A 27 -10.75 12.50 33.30
C THR A 27 -10.34 13.38 34.50
N THR A 28 -9.09 13.22 34.95
CA THR A 28 -8.27 14.34 35.44
C THR A 28 -6.84 14.20 34.92
N LYS A 29 -6.31 15.37 34.56
CA LYS A 29 -5.03 15.64 33.93
C LYS A 29 -3.97 15.66 35.04
N ASP A 30 -3.24 14.55 35.23
CA ASP A 30 -1.89 14.49 35.80
C ASP A 30 -1.46 13.03 36.02
N SER A 31 -0.98 12.41 34.95
CA SER A 31 -0.06 11.27 34.96
C SER A 31 0.55 11.23 33.56
N ALA A 32 1.39 12.22 33.26
CA ALA A 32 2.33 12.13 32.16
C ALA A 32 3.40 11.11 32.56
N ASP A 33 3.07 9.83 32.36
CA ASP A 33 4.06 8.76 32.42
C ASP A 33 4.81 8.77 31.08
N ASP A 34 6.13 8.85 31.20
CA ASP A 34 7.10 9.21 30.17
C ASP A 34 7.37 8.01 29.24
N SER A 35 6.31 7.44 28.66
CA SER A 35 6.40 6.35 27.70
C SER A 35 6.47 6.93 26.28
N ALA A 36 7.63 7.51 25.96
CA ALA A 36 7.98 7.80 24.58
C ALA A 36 7.90 6.48 23.77
N PRO A 37 7.21 6.45 22.61
CA PRO A 37 7.26 5.29 21.74
C PRO A 37 8.72 5.09 21.34
N ALA A 38 9.24 3.87 21.58
CA ALA A 38 10.58 3.50 21.16
C ALA A 38 10.76 3.86 19.69
N ALA A 39 11.67 4.81 19.42
CA ALA A 39 12.05 5.15 18.07
C ALA A 39 12.43 3.86 17.34
N ALA A 40 11.73 3.57 16.24
CA ALA A 40 12.07 2.45 15.38
C ALA A 40 13.56 2.60 15.02
N GLN A 41 14.39 1.68 15.51
CA GLN A 41 15.80 1.63 15.13
C GLN A 41 15.85 1.51 13.61
N SER A 42 16.26 2.59 12.94
CA SER A 42 16.63 2.56 11.54
C SER A 42 17.85 1.65 11.44
N GLY A 43 17.62 0.37 11.13
CA GLY A 43 18.69 -0.57 10.85
C GLY A 43 19.52 -0.03 9.68
N ALA A 44 20.83 0.12 9.89
CA ALA A 44 21.73 0.46 8.80
C ALA A 44 21.71 -0.69 7.78
N ALA A 45 21.53 -0.37 6.49
CA ALA A 45 21.60 -1.35 5.42
C ALA A 45 23.05 -1.86 5.32
N ASP A 46 23.27 -3.16 5.57
CA ASP A 46 24.55 -3.81 5.33
C ASP A 46 24.56 -4.36 3.90
N PRO A 47 25.37 -3.79 2.98
CA PRO A 47 25.45 -4.25 1.60
C PRO A 47 26.03 -5.66 1.47
N ASN A 48 26.65 -6.21 2.51
CA ASN A 48 27.20 -7.55 2.56
C ASN A 48 26.29 -8.55 3.29
N ALA A 49 25.13 -8.11 3.79
CA ALA A 49 24.20 -9.00 4.46
C ALA A 49 23.72 -10.08 3.48
N LYS A 50 23.81 -11.33 3.90
CA LYS A 50 23.28 -12.45 3.12
C LYS A 50 21.77 -12.29 2.97
N LEU A 51 21.29 -12.27 1.72
CA LEU A 51 19.86 -12.26 1.43
C LEU A 51 19.21 -13.55 1.94
N LYS A 52 18.06 -13.42 2.59
CA LYS A 52 17.27 -14.57 3.05
C LYS A 52 16.66 -15.28 1.85
N GLU A 53 16.84 -16.59 1.78
CA GLU A 53 16.14 -17.45 0.83
C GLU A 53 14.71 -17.75 1.34
N GLY A 54 13.81 -18.18 0.45
CA GLY A 54 12.46 -18.60 0.81
C GLY A 54 11.50 -17.48 1.20
N LEU A 55 11.83 -16.22 0.91
CA LEU A 55 10.94 -15.08 1.18
C LEU A 55 9.66 -15.18 0.33
N LYS A 56 8.49 -15.01 0.95
CA LYS A 56 7.19 -14.91 0.30
C LYS A 56 6.93 -13.46 -0.13
N ILE A 57 7.00 -13.21 -1.44
CA ILE A 57 6.94 -11.87 -2.01
C ILE A 57 5.71 -11.77 -2.91
N ALA A 58 4.74 -10.98 -2.47
CA ALA A 58 3.51 -10.74 -3.20
C ALA A 58 3.54 -9.43 -3.97
N TYR A 59 3.18 -9.48 -5.25
CA TYR A 59 2.97 -8.33 -6.10
C TYR A 59 1.47 -8.02 -6.22
N LEU A 60 1.14 -6.74 -6.03
CA LEU A 60 -0.18 -6.15 -6.13
C LEU A 60 -0.13 -4.93 -7.08
N PRO A 61 -0.30 -5.13 -8.41
CA PRO A 61 -0.35 -4.03 -9.35
C PRO A 61 -1.65 -3.23 -9.18
N LYS A 62 -1.77 -2.13 -9.94
CA LYS A 62 -2.99 -1.31 -10.00
C LYS A 62 -4.22 -2.12 -10.41
N GLN A 63 -4.05 -2.90 -11.48
CA GLN A 63 -5.04 -3.82 -12.03
C GLN A 63 -4.32 -4.95 -12.78
N LEU A 64 -4.92 -6.14 -12.78
CA LEU A 64 -4.53 -7.25 -13.65
C LEU A 64 -5.07 -7.04 -15.07
N ASN A 65 -4.58 -7.84 -16.02
CA ASN A 65 -4.99 -7.78 -17.43
C ASN A 65 -4.71 -6.42 -18.11
N ASN A 66 -3.65 -5.75 -17.65
CA ASN A 66 -3.07 -4.61 -18.32
C ASN A 66 -1.69 -5.03 -18.85
N PRO A 67 -1.42 -4.97 -20.17
CA PRO A 67 -0.15 -5.39 -20.73
C PRO A 67 1.08 -4.74 -20.08
N TYR A 68 0.97 -3.48 -19.62
CA TYR A 68 2.04 -2.83 -18.86
C TYR A 68 2.31 -3.56 -17.54
N SER A 69 1.26 -3.83 -16.77
CA SER A 69 1.36 -4.52 -15.48
C SER A 69 1.85 -5.96 -15.64
N ASP A 70 1.46 -6.66 -16.71
CA ASP A 70 1.91 -8.02 -16.99
C ASP A 70 3.43 -8.07 -17.19
N VAL A 71 3.98 -7.13 -17.97
CA VAL A 71 5.43 -7.01 -18.17
C VAL A 71 6.12 -6.61 -16.86
N GLU A 72 5.58 -5.62 -16.16
CA GLU A 72 6.14 -5.10 -14.92
C GLU A 72 6.28 -6.18 -13.84
N VAL A 73 5.21 -6.94 -13.56
CA VAL A 73 5.24 -8.00 -12.53
C VAL A 73 6.02 -9.24 -12.99
N SER A 74 6.23 -9.43 -14.30
CA SER A 74 7.06 -10.52 -14.82
C SER A 74 8.54 -10.34 -14.45
N GLY A 75 9.05 -9.10 -14.45
CA GLY A 75 10.40 -8.79 -13.98
C GLY A 75 10.56 -9.10 -12.49
N GLY A 76 9.54 -8.76 -11.69
CA GLY A 76 9.48 -9.15 -10.28
C GLY A 76 9.52 -10.66 -10.07
N LYS A 77 8.78 -11.42 -10.87
CA LYS A 77 8.79 -12.90 -10.82
C LYS A 77 10.18 -13.47 -11.09
N VAL A 78 10.92 -12.93 -12.06
CA VAL A 78 12.30 -13.34 -12.36
C VAL A 78 13.20 -13.08 -11.15
N ALA A 79 13.19 -11.85 -10.63
CA ALA A 79 14.04 -11.47 -9.49
C ALA A 79 13.76 -12.30 -8.24
N VAL A 80 12.48 -12.55 -7.92
CA VAL A 80 12.11 -13.43 -6.79
C VAL A 80 12.66 -14.85 -6.99
N GLY A 81 12.61 -15.37 -8.21
CA GLY A 81 13.20 -16.68 -8.55
C GLY A 81 14.72 -16.73 -8.37
N GLU A 82 15.44 -15.71 -8.81
CA GLU A 82 16.90 -15.59 -8.62
C GLU A 82 17.29 -15.54 -7.12
N LEU A 83 16.45 -14.91 -6.30
CA LEU A 83 16.59 -14.85 -4.85
C LEU A 83 16.10 -16.11 -4.13
N LYS A 84 15.65 -17.13 -4.87
CA LYS A 84 15.05 -18.38 -4.33
C LYS A 84 13.88 -18.09 -3.38
N GLY A 85 13.08 -17.08 -3.69
CA GLY A 85 11.84 -16.76 -2.98
C GLY A 85 10.61 -17.43 -3.59
N GLU A 86 9.47 -17.20 -2.93
CA GLU A 86 8.14 -17.62 -3.38
C GLU A 86 7.40 -16.40 -3.96
N TYR A 87 7.16 -16.41 -5.27
CA TYR A 87 6.43 -15.34 -5.95
C TYR A 87 4.92 -15.55 -5.87
N LYS A 88 4.18 -14.48 -5.58
CA LYS A 88 2.72 -14.44 -5.67
C LYS A 88 2.24 -13.20 -6.41
N LEU A 89 1.35 -13.37 -7.38
CA LEU A 89 0.62 -12.28 -8.01
C LEU A 89 -0.82 -12.29 -7.55
N VAL A 90 -1.32 -11.15 -7.08
CA VAL A 90 -2.74 -10.91 -6.85
C VAL A 90 -3.08 -9.50 -7.27
N GLY A 91 -4.34 -9.24 -7.55
CA GLY A 91 -4.79 -7.87 -7.76
C GLY A 91 -6.20 -7.82 -8.29
N PRO A 92 -6.81 -6.63 -8.23
CA PRO A 92 -8.11 -6.41 -8.82
C PRO A 92 -8.05 -6.45 -10.35
N ASN A 93 -9.19 -6.65 -11.00
CA ASN A 93 -9.36 -6.39 -12.44
C ASN A 93 -9.79 -4.94 -12.71
N ASP A 94 -10.14 -4.18 -11.68
CA ASP A 94 -10.39 -2.74 -11.72
C ASP A 94 -9.17 -1.96 -11.19
N ALA A 95 -9.19 -0.63 -11.31
CA ALA A 95 -8.18 0.27 -10.74
C ALA A 95 -8.66 0.93 -9.43
N SER A 96 -9.42 0.21 -8.59
CA SER A 96 -9.96 0.75 -7.34
C SER A 96 -9.02 0.54 -6.15
N ALA A 97 -8.91 1.56 -5.29
CA ALA A 97 -8.18 1.46 -4.04
C ALA A 97 -8.90 0.56 -3.00
N SER A 98 -10.24 0.56 -2.98
CA SER A 98 -11.00 -0.31 -2.07
C SER A 98 -10.77 -1.78 -2.39
N SER A 99 -10.67 -2.12 -3.68
CA SER A 99 -10.34 -3.46 -4.14
C SER A 99 -8.94 -3.86 -3.67
N GLN A 100 -7.94 -2.97 -3.77
CA GLN A 100 -6.57 -3.24 -3.28
C GLN A 100 -6.52 -3.54 -1.78
N VAL A 101 -7.29 -2.83 -0.94
CA VAL A 101 -7.35 -3.08 0.52
C VAL A 101 -7.74 -4.53 0.83
N SER A 102 -8.69 -5.11 0.09
CA SER A 102 -9.11 -6.51 0.28
C SER A 102 -7.98 -7.51 -0.01
N TYR A 103 -7.17 -7.26 -1.05
CA TYR A 103 -6.01 -8.07 -1.38
C TYR A 103 -4.91 -7.91 -0.33
N ILE A 104 -4.61 -6.69 0.13
CA ILE A 104 -3.63 -6.44 1.20
C ILE A 104 -4.00 -7.25 2.45
N ASN A 105 -5.26 -7.18 2.89
CA ASN A 105 -5.72 -7.96 4.04
C ASN A 105 -5.55 -9.47 3.84
N THR A 106 -5.80 -9.98 2.62
CA THR A 106 -5.57 -11.38 2.28
C THR A 106 -4.08 -11.75 2.37
N LEU A 107 -3.20 -10.87 1.89
CA LEU A 107 -1.74 -11.08 1.95
C LEU A 107 -1.21 -11.07 3.39
N ILE A 108 -1.80 -10.25 4.26
CA ILE A 108 -1.51 -10.27 5.72
C ILE A 108 -1.87 -11.63 6.30
N GLN A 109 -3.08 -12.14 6.03
CA GLN A 109 -3.51 -13.45 6.54
C GLN A 109 -2.66 -14.61 6.00
N GLN A 110 -2.13 -14.46 4.79
CA GLN A 110 -1.21 -15.41 4.16
C GLN A 110 0.24 -15.25 4.61
N GLN A 111 0.50 -14.36 5.57
CA GLN A 111 1.82 -14.16 6.19
C GLN A 111 2.92 -14.00 5.14
N GLN A 112 2.71 -13.11 4.16
CA GLN A 112 3.76 -12.73 3.23
C GLN A 112 4.88 -12.00 3.96
N ASP A 113 6.12 -12.15 3.50
CA ASP A 113 7.25 -11.39 4.06
C ASP A 113 7.32 -9.98 3.46
N VAL A 114 6.92 -9.85 2.20
CA VAL A 114 6.94 -8.57 1.45
C VAL A 114 5.67 -8.41 0.63
N ILE A 115 5.09 -7.22 0.67
CA ILE A 115 4.06 -6.77 -0.25
C ILE A 115 4.65 -5.66 -1.13
N VAL A 116 4.66 -5.91 -2.43
CA VAL A 116 5.07 -4.97 -3.47
C VAL A 116 3.81 -4.42 -4.13
N VAL A 117 3.50 -3.13 -3.93
CA VAL A 117 2.19 -2.55 -4.28
C VAL A 117 2.31 -1.30 -5.17
N ALA A 118 1.52 -1.26 -6.25
CA ALA A 118 1.32 -0.06 -7.06
C ALA A 118 -0.01 0.57 -6.66
N ALA A 119 0.03 1.61 -5.83
CA ALA A 119 -1.16 2.13 -5.15
C ALA A 119 -2.07 2.91 -6.12
N ASN A 120 -3.37 2.59 -6.08
CA ASN A 120 -4.41 3.29 -6.82
C ASN A 120 -4.81 4.62 -6.17
N ASP A 121 -4.54 4.79 -4.88
CA ASP A 121 -4.70 6.03 -4.12
C ASP A 121 -3.60 6.08 -3.05
N PRO A 122 -2.96 7.24 -2.81
CA PRO A 122 -1.84 7.32 -1.90
C PRO A 122 -2.23 7.03 -0.45
N ASN A 123 -3.43 7.38 -0.01
CA ASN A 123 -3.83 7.34 1.41
C ASN A 123 -4.78 6.19 1.73
N ALA A 124 -5.66 5.81 0.82
CA ALA A 124 -6.72 4.83 1.08
C ALA A 124 -6.19 3.44 1.42
N VAL A 125 -5.01 3.08 0.92
CA VAL A 125 -4.34 1.80 1.22
C VAL A 125 -3.60 1.82 2.57
N CYS A 126 -3.25 3.01 3.09
CA CYS A 126 -2.35 3.14 4.23
C CYS A 126 -2.80 2.44 5.52
N PRO A 127 -4.10 2.42 5.91
CA PRO A 127 -4.53 1.66 7.08
C PRO A 127 -4.16 0.18 6.99
N SER A 128 -4.41 -0.45 5.84
CA SER A 128 -4.10 -1.87 5.60
C SER A 128 -2.58 -2.12 5.46
N LEU A 129 -1.84 -1.21 4.83
CA LEU A 129 -0.39 -1.32 4.72
C LEU A 129 0.30 -1.18 6.09
N ASN A 130 -0.17 -0.26 6.93
CA ASN A 130 0.35 -0.14 8.29
C ASN A 130 0.02 -1.35 9.16
N GLN A 131 -1.16 -1.97 8.98
CA GLN A 131 -1.46 -3.25 9.62
C GLN A 131 -0.50 -4.35 9.16
N ALA A 132 -0.17 -4.42 7.87
CA ALA A 132 0.83 -5.36 7.36
C ALA A 132 2.22 -5.12 7.98
N ARG A 133 2.65 -3.86 8.10
CA ARG A 133 3.92 -3.49 8.75
C ARG A 133 3.97 -3.86 10.22
N GLN A 134 2.86 -3.65 10.95
CA GLN A 134 2.72 -4.09 12.35
C GLN A 134 2.83 -5.62 12.49
N ALA A 135 2.41 -6.38 11.46
CA ALA A 135 2.59 -7.83 11.39
C ALA A 135 4.00 -8.25 10.91
N GLY A 136 4.93 -7.30 10.73
CA GLY A 136 6.32 -7.57 10.33
C GLY A 136 6.56 -7.64 8.81
N ILE A 137 5.52 -7.42 8.00
CA ILE A 137 5.59 -7.47 6.54
C ILE A 137 6.25 -6.19 6.01
N LYS A 138 7.21 -6.31 5.10
CA LYS A 138 7.83 -5.16 4.44
C LYS A 138 6.97 -4.67 3.28
N ILE A 139 6.82 -3.35 3.19
CA ILE A 139 6.00 -2.71 2.17
C ILE A 139 6.89 -1.93 1.21
N VAL A 140 6.89 -2.36 -0.05
CA VAL A 140 7.59 -1.69 -1.13
C VAL A 140 6.54 -1.16 -2.10
N ALA A 141 6.41 0.16 -2.19
CA ALA A 141 5.63 0.76 -3.26
C ALA A 141 6.43 0.69 -4.58
N PHE A 142 5.77 0.53 -5.72
CA PHE A 142 6.38 0.61 -7.05
C PHE A 142 5.38 1.21 -8.04
N ASP A 143 5.87 1.79 -9.14
CA ASP A 143 5.07 2.51 -10.17
C ASP A 143 4.29 3.72 -9.67
N SER A 144 3.35 3.48 -8.76
CA SER A 144 2.45 4.43 -8.15
C SER A 144 2.50 4.29 -6.65
N ASP A 145 2.79 5.40 -6.01
CA ASP A 145 3.24 5.45 -4.65
C ASP A 145 2.06 5.49 -3.64
N ALA A 146 2.18 4.82 -2.49
CA ALA A 146 1.28 4.97 -1.32
C ALA A 146 1.93 5.91 -0.33
N SER A 147 1.29 6.77 0.48
CA SER A 147 1.98 7.79 1.32
C SER A 147 3.20 7.30 2.13
N LYS A 148 4.21 8.18 2.26
CA LYS A 148 5.55 7.86 2.81
C LYS A 148 5.53 7.20 4.19
N ASP A 149 4.55 7.54 4.99
CA ASP A 149 4.34 7.03 6.34
C ASP A 149 3.83 5.59 6.38
N CYS A 150 3.31 5.06 5.25
CA CYS A 150 2.70 3.73 5.18
C CYS A 150 3.45 2.72 4.28
N ARG A 151 4.66 3.05 3.81
CA ARG A 151 5.58 2.12 3.14
C ARG A 151 7.00 2.20 3.70
N ASP A 152 7.84 1.23 3.37
CA ASP A 152 9.26 1.23 3.77
C ASP A 152 10.18 1.72 2.64
N ALA A 153 9.83 1.47 1.38
CA ALA A 153 10.55 1.96 0.21
C ALA A 153 9.60 2.24 -0.96
N PHE A 154 10.03 3.08 -1.89
CA PHE A 154 9.35 3.31 -3.17
C PHE A 154 10.33 3.13 -4.33
N ILE A 155 10.02 2.22 -5.24
CA ILE A 155 10.75 2.00 -6.48
C ILE A 155 10.13 2.86 -7.57
N ASN A 156 10.76 4.00 -7.84
CA ASN A 156 10.31 4.96 -8.85
C ASN A 156 10.97 4.66 -10.20
N GLN A 157 10.17 4.57 -11.26
CA GLN A 157 10.59 4.23 -12.62
C GLN A 157 11.48 5.32 -13.24
N ALA A 158 11.21 6.58 -12.91
CA ALA A 158 12.02 7.74 -13.22
C ALA A 158 11.60 8.89 -12.29
N THR A 159 12.42 9.95 -12.20
CA THR A 159 12.02 11.11 -11.38
C THR A 159 10.73 11.73 -11.92
N THR A 160 9.85 12.16 -11.02
CA THR A 160 8.59 12.84 -11.37
C THR A 160 8.86 14.07 -12.23
N GLU A 161 9.92 14.81 -11.91
CA GLU A 161 10.40 15.96 -12.68
C GLU A 161 10.81 15.56 -14.10
N GLY A 162 11.61 14.50 -14.25
CA GLY A 162 12.07 14.02 -15.54
C GLY A 162 10.92 13.61 -16.46
N ILE A 163 9.92 12.90 -15.92
CA ILE A 163 8.73 12.50 -16.69
C ILE A 163 7.91 13.73 -17.10
N GLY A 164 7.54 14.60 -16.16
CA GLY A 164 6.68 15.74 -16.48
C GLY A 164 7.33 16.72 -17.45
N LYS A 165 8.63 16.98 -17.31
CA LYS A 165 9.41 17.78 -18.25
C LYS A 165 9.45 17.16 -19.64
N SER A 166 9.80 15.88 -19.75
CA SER A 166 9.89 15.19 -21.03
C SER A 166 8.54 15.18 -21.76
N LEU A 167 7.42 15.01 -21.05
CA LEU A 167 6.08 15.08 -21.62
C LEU A 167 5.76 16.45 -22.22
N VAL A 168 6.11 17.54 -21.53
CA VAL A 168 5.90 18.90 -22.05
C VAL A 168 6.82 19.20 -23.24
N GLU A 169 8.08 18.75 -23.19
CA GLU A 169 9.03 18.89 -24.30
C GLU A 169 8.52 18.18 -25.56
N MET A 170 8.10 16.92 -25.45
CA MET A 170 7.52 16.17 -26.58
C MET A 170 6.24 16.82 -27.10
N ALA A 171 5.35 17.29 -26.21
CA ALA A 171 4.13 17.98 -26.62
C ALA A 171 4.43 19.28 -27.37
N SER A 172 5.42 20.04 -26.90
CA SER A 172 5.89 21.27 -27.54
C SER A 172 6.44 21.00 -28.94
N GLU A 173 7.30 19.99 -29.08
CA GLU A 173 7.89 19.59 -30.36
C GLU A 173 6.80 19.19 -31.37
N LEU A 174 5.87 18.33 -30.97
CA LEU A 174 4.77 17.86 -31.81
C LEU A 174 3.80 18.98 -32.22
N ALA A 175 3.62 19.99 -31.36
CA ALA A 175 2.79 21.16 -31.64
C ALA A 175 3.53 22.27 -32.41
N GLY A 176 4.84 22.12 -32.70
CA GLY A 176 5.64 23.19 -33.30
C GLY A 176 5.84 24.41 -32.38
N GLY A 177 5.82 24.18 -31.07
CA GLY A 177 6.06 25.18 -30.03
C GLY A 177 4.86 26.06 -29.68
N ALA A 178 3.67 25.81 -30.25
CA ALA A 178 2.46 26.57 -29.94
C ALA A 178 1.18 25.75 -30.20
N GLY A 179 0.14 25.98 -29.40
CA GLY A 179 -1.17 25.38 -29.64
C GLY A 179 -1.88 24.91 -28.39
N GLU A 180 -3.05 24.32 -28.60
CA GLU A 180 -3.84 23.73 -27.52
C GLU A 180 -3.46 22.26 -27.33
N ILE A 181 -3.23 21.86 -26.09
CA ILE A 181 -2.93 20.48 -25.69
C ILE A 181 -3.94 20.01 -24.65
N ALA A 182 -4.19 18.70 -24.61
CA ALA A 182 -5.00 18.08 -23.57
C ALA A 182 -4.23 16.89 -22.96
N ILE A 183 -4.50 16.62 -21.69
CA ILE A 183 -4.00 15.44 -20.98
C ILE A 183 -5.14 14.43 -20.87
N LEU A 184 -4.91 13.21 -21.35
CA LEU A 184 -5.73 12.05 -21.05
C LEU A 184 -4.99 11.19 -20.02
N SER A 185 -5.48 11.20 -18.79
CA SER A 185 -4.89 10.50 -17.65
C SER A 185 -5.59 9.15 -17.41
N ALA A 186 -5.13 8.43 -16.38
CA ALA A 186 -5.77 7.24 -15.83
C ALA A 186 -6.94 7.63 -14.91
N THR A 187 -6.99 7.11 -13.67
CA THR A 187 -8.03 7.50 -12.70
C THR A 187 -7.70 8.84 -12.02
N PRO A 188 -8.69 9.57 -11.49
CA PRO A 188 -8.46 10.81 -10.76
C PRO A 188 -7.60 10.69 -9.50
N ASN A 189 -7.46 9.49 -8.94
CA ASN A 189 -6.75 9.26 -7.68
C ASN A 189 -5.34 8.67 -7.87
N ALA A 190 -4.96 8.31 -9.09
CA ALA A 190 -3.71 7.64 -9.36
C ALA A 190 -2.49 8.52 -9.00
N THR A 191 -1.69 8.06 -8.02
CA THR A 191 -0.62 8.86 -7.42
C THR A 191 0.42 9.33 -8.45
N ASN A 192 0.95 8.41 -9.26
CA ASN A 192 2.00 8.73 -10.22
C ASN A 192 1.54 9.68 -11.33
N GLN A 193 0.42 9.39 -12.00
CA GLN A 193 -0.07 10.27 -13.06
C GLN A 193 -0.38 11.68 -12.54
N ASN A 194 -0.98 11.79 -11.35
CA ASN A 194 -1.24 13.11 -10.75
C ASN A 194 0.07 13.85 -10.44
N ALA A 195 1.09 13.16 -9.92
CA ALA A 195 2.39 13.77 -9.66
C ALA A 195 3.06 14.27 -10.96
N TRP A 196 2.97 13.50 -12.05
CA TRP A 196 3.50 13.93 -13.35
C TRP A 196 2.73 15.13 -13.92
N ILE A 197 1.41 15.12 -13.81
CA ILE A 197 0.55 16.22 -14.27
C ILE A 197 0.86 17.53 -13.53
N GLU A 198 1.13 17.49 -12.22
CA GLU A 198 1.53 18.68 -11.47
C GLU A 198 2.89 19.24 -11.94
N VAL A 199 3.84 18.36 -12.28
CA VAL A 199 5.10 18.80 -12.92
C VAL A 199 4.81 19.39 -14.31
N MET A 200 3.98 18.74 -15.14
CA MET A 200 3.62 19.27 -16.45
C MET A 200 3.01 20.68 -16.35
N LYS A 201 2.10 20.92 -15.38
CA LYS A 201 1.53 22.25 -15.13
C LYS A 201 2.60 23.28 -14.76
N THR A 202 3.57 22.87 -13.94
CA THR A 202 4.71 23.73 -13.55
C THR A 202 5.59 24.06 -14.75
N GLU A 203 5.89 23.08 -15.60
CA GLU A 203 6.67 23.27 -16.83
C GLU A 203 5.93 24.14 -17.87
N LEU A 204 4.63 23.95 -18.04
CA LEU A 204 3.79 24.76 -18.94
C LEU A 204 3.66 26.22 -18.49
N ALA A 205 3.85 26.51 -17.20
CA ALA A 205 3.84 27.87 -16.68
C ALA A 205 5.13 28.65 -16.97
N LYS A 206 6.18 27.99 -17.48
CA LYS A 206 7.45 28.64 -17.79
C LYS A 206 7.38 29.48 -19.07
N PRO A 207 8.13 30.59 -19.18
CA PRO A 207 8.08 31.50 -20.33
C PRO A 207 8.31 30.83 -21.70
N GLU A 208 9.20 29.83 -21.76
CA GLU A 208 9.50 29.05 -22.96
C GLU A 208 8.29 28.27 -23.50
N ASN A 209 7.32 27.93 -22.63
CA ASN A 209 6.12 27.17 -22.98
C ASN A 209 4.86 28.05 -23.07
N ALA A 210 4.98 29.38 -22.99
CA ALA A 210 3.84 30.31 -22.91
C ALA A 210 2.86 30.25 -24.09
N LYS A 211 3.26 29.66 -25.21
CA LYS A 211 2.41 29.47 -26.40
C LYS A 211 1.67 28.13 -26.42
N LEU A 212 1.98 27.21 -25.50
CA LEU A 212 1.20 26.01 -25.26
C LEU A 212 0.10 26.31 -24.25
N LYS A 213 -1.10 25.79 -24.54
CA LYS A 213 -2.27 25.98 -23.68
C LYS A 213 -2.88 24.63 -23.34
N LEU A 214 -2.79 24.24 -22.08
CA LEU A 214 -3.51 23.07 -21.58
C LEU A 214 -5.00 23.40 -21.50
N VAL A 215 -5.82 22.80 -22.37
CA VAL A 215 -7.27 23.06 -22.44
C VAL A 215 -8.10 22.08 -21.62
N LYS A 216 -7.58 20.89 -21.34
CA LYS A 216 -8.31 19.86 -20.61
C LYS A 216 -7.38 18.85 -19.97
N THR A 217 -7.73 18.41 -18.76
CA THR A 217 -7.32 17.12 -18.22
C THR A 217 -8.57 16.24 -18.14
N ALA A 218 -8.55 15.11 -18.84
CA ALA A 218 -9.57 14.08 -18.80
C ALA A 218 -9.01 12.84 -18.09
N TYR A 219 -9.88 12.08 -17.42
CA TYR A 219 -9.52 10.87 -16.71
C TYR A 219 -10.31 9.71 -17.30
N GLY A 220 -9.66 8.55 -17.40
CA GLY A 220 -10.31 7.29 -17.76
C GLY A 220 -11.19 6.77 -16.61
N ASN A 221 -12.28 6.11 -17.00
CA ASN A 221 -13.17 5.38 -16.09
C ASN A 221 -12.78 3.91 -16.05
#